data_AF-A0A920R117-F1
#
_entry.id   AF-A0A920R117-F1
#
_cell.length_a   1.000
_cell.length_b   1.000
_cell.length_c   1.000
_cell.angle_alpha   90.00
_cell.angle_beta   90.00
_cell.angle_gamma   90.00
#
_symmetry.space_group_name_H-M   'P 1'
#
loop_
_entity.id
_entity.type
_entity.pdbx_description
1 polymer ?
#
loop_
_entity_poly.entity_id
_entity_poly.type
_entity_poly.pdbx_seq_one_letter_code
_entity_poly.pdbx_strand_id
1 'polypeptide(L)'
;MTTSDKKKALDIAIGQIEQHFGTGAVMKLGEIDTSAKVDGISTGSLSLDMALGTGGIPRGRITEVFLGLNIREINFSLPCNG
;
A
#
# COMPACT_ATOMS: atom_id res chain seq x y z
N MET A 1 -24.55 -23.84 11.71
CA MET A 1 -23.93 -23.05 10.61
C MET A 1 -22.57 -23.64 10.29
N THR A 2 -22.46 -24.36 9.18
CA THR A 2 -21.21 -25.01 8.78
C THR A 2 -20.18 -23.96 8.34
N THR A 3 -18.90 -24.24 8.50
CA THR A 3 -17.80 -23.33 8.13
C THR A 3 -17.80 -22.94 6.64
N SER A 4 -18.45 -23.73 5.78
CA SER A 4 -18.59 -23.49 4.34
C SER A 4 -19.58 -22.36 4.02
N ASP A 5 -20.73 -22.34 4.71
CA ASP A 5 -21.74 -21.30 4.52
C ASP A 5 -21.22 -19.92 4.93
N LYS A 6 -20.37 -19.88 5.97
CA LYS A 6 -19.72 -18.66 6.44
C LYS A 6 -18.73 -18.09 5.41
N LYS A 7 -18.00 -18.96 4.70
CA LYS A 7 -17.07 -18.53 3.64
C LYS A 7 -17.81 -17.94 2.45
N LYS A 8 -18.90 -18.57 2.01
CA LYS A 8 -19.74 -18.03 0.92
C LYS A 8 -20.34 -16.67 1.26
N ALA A 9 -20.88 -16.52 2.47
CA ALA A 9 -21.42 -15.23 2.92
C ALA A 9 -20.32 -14.15 2.99
N LEU A 10 -19.10 -14.53 3.39
CA LEU A 10 -17.95 -13.63 3.44
C LEU A 10 -17.52 -13.19 2.04
N ASP A 11 -17.39 -14.10 1.08
CA ASP A 11 -16.98 -13.76 -0.29
C ASP A 11 -18.00 -12.83 -0.98
N ILE A 12 -19.30 -13.05 -0.75
CA ILE A 12 -20.36 -12.16 -1.26
C ILE A 12 -20.22 -10.75 -0.65
N ALA A 13 -20.00 -10.66 0.66
CA ALA A 13 -19.83 -9.37 1.34
C ALA A 13 -18.59 -8.62 0.84
N ILE A 14 -17.48 -9.33 0.60
CA ILE A 14 -16.26 -8.74 0.04
C ILE A 14 -16.54 -8.19 -1.37
N GLY A 15 -17.18 -8.97 -2.24
CA GLY A 15 -17.54 -8.51 -3.59
C GLY A 15 -18.49 -7.30 -3.61
N GLN A 16 -19.40 -7.20 -2.64
CA GLN A 16 -20.25 -6.02 -2.48
C GLN A 16 -19.41 -4.78 -2.12
N ILE A 17 -18.44 -4.91 -1.23
CA ILE A 17 -17.56 -3.79 -0.84
C ILE A 17 -16.72 -3.32 -2.05
N GLU A 18 -16.18 -4.23 -2.84
CA GLU A 18 -15.42 -3.86 -4.04
C GLU A 18 -16.27 -3.13 -5.09
N GLN A 19 -17.53 -3.52 -5.29
CA GLN A 19 -18.42 -2.82 -6.23
C GLN A 19 -18.79 -1.41 -5.75
N HIS A 20 -18.99 -1.23 -4.44
CA HIS A 20 -19.41 0.06 -3.89
C HIS A 20 -18.25 1.05 -3.67
N PHE A 21 -17.05 0.56 -3.34
CA PHE A 21 -15.92 1.39 -2.93
C PHE A 21 -14.73 1.35 -3.90
N GLY A 22 -14.80 0.52 -4.95
CA GLY A 22 -13.77 0.38 -5.97
C GLY A 22 -12.79 -0.77 -5.72
N THR A 23 -12.06 -1.14 -6.77
CA THR A 23 -11.06 -2.21 -6.73
C THR A 23 -9.97 -1.90 -5.71
N GLY A 24 -9.71 -2.83 -4.78
CA GLY A 24 -8.73 -2.66 -3.71
C GLY A 24 -9.26 -2.05 -2.42
N ALA A 25 -10.58 -1.81 -2.29
CA ALA A 25 -11.20 -1.34 -1.04
C ALA A 25 -11.09 -2.37 0.11
N VAL A 26 -11.07 -3.67 -0.23
CA VAL A 26 -10.83 -4.78 0.70
C VAL A 26 -9.90 -5.76 0.02
N MET A 27 -8.81 -6.13 0.68
CA MET A 27 -7.86 -7.13 0.21
C MET A 27 -7.45 -8.04 1.36
N LYS A 28 -7.12 -9.30 1.04
CA LYS A 28 -6.54 -10.21 2.03
C LYS A 28 -5.10 -9.81 2.32
N LEU A 29 -4.78 -9.63 3.60
CA LEU A 29 -3.43 -9.36 4.05
C LEU A 29 -2.52 -10.56 3.71
N GLY A 30 -1.63 -10.39 2.73
CA GLY A 30 -0.71 -11.42 2.23
C GLY A 30 -1.00 -11.89 0.79
N GLU A 31 -2.15 -11.52 0.23
CA GLU A 31 -2.39 -11.63 -1.21
C GLU A 31 -1.70 -10.42 -1.85
N ILE A 32 -0.44 -10.61 -2.25
CA ILE A 32 0.33 -9.58 -2.95
C ILE A 32 -0.27 -9.48 -4.35
N ASP A 33 -1.28 -8.63 -4.49
CA ASP A 33 -1.73 -8.22 -5.80
C ASP A 33 -0.62 -7.38 -6.46
N THR A 34 0.20 -8.06 -7.24
CA THR A 34 1.14 -7.47 -8.21
C THR A 34 0.47 -6.47 -9.16
N SER A 35 -0.86 -6.36 -9.16
CA SER A 35 -1.65 -5.51 -10.04
C SER A 35 -1.57 -4.02 -9.71
N ALA A 36 -1.13 -3.62 -8.52
CA ALA A 36 -0.88 -2.21 -8.23
C ALA A 36 0.61 -1.88 -8.41
N LYS A 37 1.13 -2.03 -9.63
CA LYS A 37 2.45 -1.52 -10.00
C LYS A 37 2.40 0.00 -9.95
N VAL A 38 2.58 0.54 -8.76
CA VAL A 38 2.53 1.97 -8.48
C VAL A 38 3.94 2.48 -8.59
N ASP A 39 4.16 3.40 -9.52
CA ASP A 39 5.47 4.04 -9.69
C ASP A 39 5.82 4.84 -8.43
N GLY A 40 6.92 4.45 -7.80
CA GLY A 40 7.50 5.13 -6.64
C GLY A 40 8.57 6.13 -7.06
N ILE A 41 8.64 7.27 -6.38
CA ILE A 41 9.77 8.20 -6.43
C ILE A 41 10.79 7.72 -5.39
N SER A 42 12.01 7.40 -5.82
CA SER A 42 13.08 6.95 -4.91
C SER A 42 13.29 7.98 -3.79
N THR A 43 13.38 7.50 -2.56
CA THR A 43 13.62 8.33 -1.37
C THR A 43 15.07 8.83 -1.25
N GLY A 44 15.96 8.33 -2.11
CA GLY A 44 17.41 8.52 -1.99
C GLY A 44 18.10 7.52 -1.08
N SER A 45 17.35 6.59 -0.46
CA SER A 45 17.87 5.49 0.36
C SER A 45 17.41 4.14 -0.19
N LEU A 46 18.35 3.34 -0.70
CA LEU A 46 18.06 2.04 -1.28
C LEU A 46 17.39 1.07 -0.29
N SER A 47 17.81 1.12 0.98
CA SER A 47 17.24 0.25 2.02
C SER A 47 15.77 0.58 2.31
N LEU A 48 15.41 1.87 2.26
CA LEU A 48 14.04 2.31 2.47
C LEU A 48 13.15 2.01 1.26
N ASP A 49 13.66 2.23 0.05
CA ASP A 49 12.94 1.94 -1.19
C ASP A 49 12.61 0.44 -1.33
N MET A 50 13.53 -0.44 -0.91
CA MET A 50 13.30 -1.88 -0.86
C MET A 50 12.29 -2.27 0.23
N ALA A 51 12.37 -1.65 1.42
CA ALA A 51 11.45 -1.94 2.52
C ALA A 51 10.00 -1.53 2.20
N LEU A 52 9.82 -0.46 1.43
CA LEU A 52 8.51 -0.02 0.94
C LEU A 52 7.92 -0.96 -0.12
N GLY A 53 8.75 -1.78 -0.79
CA GLY A 53 8.32 -2.74 -1.81
C GLY A 53 7.85 -2.13 -3.13
N THR A 54 7.55 -0.83 -3.14
CA THR A 54 7.17 -0.04 -4.33
C THR A 54 8.36 0.68 -4.99
N GLY A 55 9.57 0.53 -4.45
CA GLY A 55 10.77 1.22 -4.96
C GLY A 55 10.85 2.70 -4.60
N GLY A 56 10.08 3.13 -3.59
CA GLY A 56 10.05 4.52 -3.12
C GLY A 56 8.64 5.02 -2.81
N ILE A 57 8.50 6.33 -2.66
CA ILE A 57 7.23 6.98 -2.28
C ILE A 57 6.24 6.90 -3.45
N PRO A 58 5.06 6.28 -3.28
CA PRO A 58 4.09 6.10 -4.37
C PRO A 58 3.58 7.44 -4.90
N ARG A 59 3.65 7.64 -6.22
CA ARG A 59 3.11 8.84 -6.87
C ARG A 59 1.59 8.93 -6.71
N GLY A 60 1.09 10.13 -6.46
CA GLY A 60 -0.35 10.40 -6.38
C GLY A 60 -1.03 9.88 -5.11
N ARG A 61 -0.25 9.45 -4.11
CA ARG A 61 -0.77 9.05 -2.80
C ARG A 61 -0.17 9.91 -1.68
N ILE A 62 -0.98 10.11 -0.63
CA ILE A 62 -0.52 10.75 0.60
C ILE A 62 0.29 9.71 1.37
N THR A 63 1.54 10.03 1.68
CA THR A 63 2.44 9.20 2.48
C THR A 63 2.81 9.99 3.74
N GLU A 64 2.58 9.40 4.91
CA GLU A 64 2.90 10.02 6.20
C GLU A 64 4.17 9.41 6.78
N VAL A 65 5.10 10.26 7.20
CA VAL A 65 6.39 9.85 7.76
C VAL A 65 6.40 10.22 9.24
N PHE A 66 6.21 9.22 10.11
CA PHE A 66 6.29 9.40 11.55
C PHE A 66 7.71 9.17 12.05
N LEU A 67 8.23 10.12 12.83
CA LEU A 67 9.60 10.09 13.32
C LEU A 67 9.65 10.34 14.82
N GLY A 68 10.60 9.69 15.47
CA GLY A 68 10.86 9.86 16.89
C GLY A 68 11.54 11.19 17.19
N LEU A 69 11.34 11.68 18.42
CA LEU A 69 11.80 12.99 18.93
C LEU A 69 13.32 13.25 18.80
N ASN A 70 14.13 12.26 18.44
CA ASN A 70 15.60 12.35 18.39
C ASN A 70 16.18 12.49 16.98
N ILE A 71 15.36 12.66 15.95
CA ILE A 71 15.85 12.82 14.57
C ILE A 71 16.22 14.30 14.34
N ARG A 72 17.50 14.52 14.04
CA ARG A 72 18.10 15.85 13.86
C ARG A 72 18.01 16.40 12.45
N GLU A 73 17.92 15.54 11.45
CA GLU A 73 17.78 15.93 10.05
C GLU A 73 17.07 14.83 9.25
N ILE A 74 16.17 15.23 8.37
CA ILE A 74 15.50 14.35 7.41
C ILE A 74 15.87 14.87 6.03
N ASN A 75 16.74 14.15 5.33
CA ASN A 75 17.10 14.50 3.97
C ASN A 75 16.59 13.41 3.03
N PHE A 76 15.38 13.61 2.49
CA PHE A 76 14.86 12.80 1.39
C PHE A 76 15.23 13.51 0.09
N SER A 77 16.13 12.91 -0.68
CA SER A 77 16.42 13.40 -2.02
C SER A 77 15.40 12.78 -2.96
N LEU A 78 14.32 13.50 -3.21
CA LEU A 78 13.33 13.10 -4.21
C LEU A 78 13.79 13.62 -5.57
N PRO A 79 14.12 12.75 -6.54
CA PRO A 79 14.37 13.20 -7.90
C PRO A 79 13.05 13.76 -8.46
N CYS A 80 12.95 15.09 -8.56
CA CYS A 80 11.90 15.77 -9.30
C CYS A 80 12.09 15.50 -10.79
N ASN A 81 11.65 14.35 -11.28
CA ASN A 81 11.54 14.11 -12.72
C ASN A 81 10.29 14.83 -13.23
N GLY A 82 10.51 15.97 -13.89
CA GLY A 82 9.50 16.70 -14.66
C GLY A 82 9.14 15.98 -15.95
#